data_AF-A0A0R0MMY5-F1
#
_entry.id   AF-A0A0R0MMY5-F1
#
_cell.length_a   1.000
_cell.length_b   1.000
_cell.length_c   1.000
_cell.angle_alpha   90.00
_cell.angle_beta   90.00
_cell.angle_gamma   90.00
#
_symmetry.space_group_name_H-M   'P 1'
#
loop_
_entity.id
_entity.type
_entity.pdbx_description
1 polymer ?
#
loop_
_entity_poly.entity_id
_entity_poly.type
_entity_poly.pdbx_seq_one_letter_code
_entity_poly.pdbx_strand_id
1 'polypeptide(L)'
;MNKLASQFISSMQGLLGRPLAEEAHATVRIEDIRQAMLDSLGDEGCSSYPHIERRVLFAPDLHGLWYLRADIMVAISSLQGEGVANQKIRLITGMFEGLLPRGMISRPGSLSR
;
A
#
# COMPACT_ATOMS: atom_id res chain seq x y z
N MET A 1 4.63 -41.18 -25.76
CA MET A 1 5.61 -40.27 -25.13
C MET A 1 5.18 -38.83 -25.35
N ASN A 2 4.61 -38.29 -24.28
CA ASN A 2 4.19 -36.95 -23.89
C ASN A 2 4.57 -35.75 -24.78
N LYS A 3 3.55 -35.02 -25.24
CA LYS A 3 3.52 -33.55 -25.20
C LYS A 3 2.15 -33.09 -24.68
N LEU A 4 1.94 -33.26 -23.37
CA LEU A 4 0.97 -32.50 -22.60
C LEU A 4 1.65 -31.20 -22.20
N ALA A 5 1.36 -30.10 -22.90
CA ALA A 5 1.70 -28.77 -22.45
C ALA A 5 0.69 -27.77 -23.01
N SER A 6 -0.12 -27.23 -22.10
CA SER A 6 -0.79 -25.94 -22.17
C SER A 6 -1.57 -25.61 -23.43
N GLN A 7 -2.80 -26.12 -23.49
CA GLN A 7 -3.88 -25.30 -24.02
C GLN A 7 -4.33 -24.39 -22.87
N PHE A 8 -3.87 -23.15 -22.97
CA PHE A 8 -4.21 -22.02 -22.12
C PHE A 8 -5.72 -21.97 -21.89
N ILE A 9 -6.11 -21.89 -20.62
CA ILE A 9 -7.49 -21.68 -20.21
C ILE A 9 -7.93 -20.34 -20.79
N SER A 10 -8.73 -20.40 -21.85
CA SER A 10 -9.35 -19.26 -22.48
C SER A 10 -10.24 -18.52 -21.48
N SER A 11 -9.99 -17.21 -21.40
CA SER A 11 -10.74 -16.21 -20.65
C SER A 11 -12.25 -16.31 -20.89
N MET A 12 -12.97 -16.66 -19.82
CA MET A 12 -14.39 -16.45 -19.61
C MET A 12 -14.43 -15.63 -18.31
N GLN A 13 -14.71 -14.32 -18.26
CA GLN A 13 -15.96 -13.68 -18.65
C GLN A 13 -15.77 -12.14 -18.58
N GLY A 14 -15.84 -11.47 -19.73
CA GLY A 14 -16.05 -10.03 -19.83
C GLY A 14 -17.53 -9.68 -19.70
N LEU A 15 -18.12 -9.87 -18.52
CA LEU A 15 -19.50 -9.46 -18.24
C LEU A 15 -19.55 -8.59 -16.98
N LEU A 16 -19.06 -7.36 -17.14
CA LEU A 16 -19.48 -6.12 -16.48
C LEU A 16 -18.49 -5.07 -16.97
N GLY A 17 -18.94 -4.11 -17.78
CA GLY A 17 -18.11 -3.13 -18.47
C GLY A 17 -17.43 -2.11 -17.53
N ARG A 18 -16.46 -2.58 -16.74
CA ARG A 18 -15.50 -1.74 -16.05
C ARG A 18 -14.17 -1.87 -16.78
N PRO A 19 -13.54 -0.75 -17.21
CA PRO A 19 -12.46 -0.83 -18.18
C PRO A 19 -11.19 -1.36 -17.49
N LEU A 20 -10.55 -2.35 -18.11
CA LEU A 20 -9.24 -2.92 -17.73
C LEU A 20 -8.17 -1.84 -17.41
N ALA A 21 -8.31 -0.65 -18.00
CA ALA A 21 -7.46 0.50 -17.72
C ALA A 21 -7.60 1.03 -16.28
N GLU A 22 -8.82 1.07 -15.71
CA GLU A 22 -9.05 1.55 -14.34
C GLU A 22 -8.43 0.61 -13.30
N GLU A 23 -8.50 -0.70 -13.55
CA GLU A 23 -7.86 -1.73 -12.71
C GLU A 23 -6.33 -1.63 -12.79
N ALA A 24 -5.76 -1.52 -14.00
CA ALA A 24 -4.32 -1.33 -14.19
C ALA A 24 -3.81 -0.05 -13.50
N HIS A 25 -4.53 1.06 -13.62
CA HIS A 25 -4.19 2.30 -12.92
C HIS A 25 -4.31 2.15 -11.39
N ALA A 26 -5.27 1.40 -10.88
CA ALA A 26 -5.38 1.12 -9.46
C ALA A 26 -4.21 0.28 -8.94
N THR A 27 -3.79 -0.74 -9.68
CA THR A 27 -2.62 -1.57 -9.34
C THR A 27 -1.32 -0.76 -9.32
N VAL A 28 -1.09 0.09 -10.33
CA VAL A 28 0.09 0.97 -10.36
C VAL A 28 0.15 1.86 -9.12
N ARG A 29 -0.98 2.49 -8.74
CA ARG A 29 -1.03 3.34 -7.54
C ARG A 29 -0.78 2.58 -6.23
N ILE A 30 -1.20 1.32 -6.14
CA ILE A 30 -0.92 0.48 -4.97
C ILE A 30 0.59 0.23 -4.86
N GLU A 31 1.25 -0.09 -5.97
CA GLU A 31 2.70 -0.33 -5.97
C GLU A 31 3.51 0.94 -5.71
N ASP A 32 3.07 2.11 -6.18
CA ASP A 32 3.69 3.40 -5.84
C ASP A 32 3.65 3.65 -4.32
N ILE A 33 2.51 3.38 -3.67
CA ILE A 33 2.36 3.51 -2.21
C ILE A 33 3.24 2.49 -1.48
N ARG A 34 3.27 1.25 -1.98
CA ARG A 34 4.09 0.18 -1.41
C ARG A 34 5.57 0.57 -1.44
N GLN A 35 6.05 1.08 -2.57
CA GLN A 35 7.42 1.54 -2.70
C GLN A 35 7.71 2.71 -1.76
N ALA A 36 6.83 3.72 -1.69
CA ALA A 36 7.01 4.86 -0.79
C ALA A 36 7.06 4.45 0.70
N MET A 37 6.30 3.41 1.08
CA MET A 37 6.37 2.83 2.42
C MET A 37 7.71 2.15 2.71
N LEU A 38 8.23 1.37 1.75
CA LEU A 38 9.54 0.71 1.87
C LEU A 38 10.69 1.72 1.89
N ASP A 39 10.66 2.72 1.01
CA ASP A 39 11.65 3.81 0.97
C ASP A 39 11.65 4.61 2.27
N SER A 40 10.48 4.78 2.90
CA SER A 40 10.36 5.47 4.18
C SER A 40 11.01 4.71 5.33
N LEU A 41 10.94 3.37 5.30
CA LEU A 41 11.66 2.49 6.23
C LEU A 41 13.16 2.51 5.96
N GLY A 42 13.56 2.46 4.68
CA GLY A 42 14.95 2.33 4.26
C GLY A 42 15.59 1.00 4.70
N ASP A 43 16.85 0.78 4.32
CA ASP A 43 17.55 -0.49 4.59
C ASP A 43 17.63 -0.82 6.09
N GLU A 44 17.89 0.20 6.93
CA GLU A 44 17.93 0.04 8.39
C GLU A 44 16.56 -0.33 8.97
N GLY A 45 15.49 0.26 8.45
CA GLY A 45 14.11 -0.06 8.85
C GLY A 45 13.71 -1.47 8.42
N CYS A 46 14.05 -1.88 7.21
CA CYS A 46 13.79 -3.23 6.72
C CYS A 46 14.58 -4.28 7.52
N SER A 47 15.84 -4.01 7.83
CA SER A 47 16.68 -4.90 8.64
C SER A 47 16.20 -5.01 10.10
N SER A 48 15.79 -3.90 10.71
CA SER A 48 15.33 -3.85 12.10
C SER A 48 13.90 -4.36 12.26
N TYR A 49 13.05 -4.20 11.24
CA TYR A 49 11.64 -4.57 11.25
C TYR A 49 11.24 -5.43 10.04
N PRO A 50 11.85 -6.61 9.84
CA PRO A 50 11.62 -7.46 8.66
C PRO A 50 10.20 -8.04 8.60
N HIS A 51 9.45 -7.97 9.70
CA HIS A 51 8.04 -8.34 9.74
C HIS A 51 7.14 -7.25 9.17
N ILE A 52 7.49 -5.96 9.33
CA ILE A 52 6.77 -4.83 8.73
C ILE A 52 7.07 -4.79 7.25
N GLU A 53 8.34 -4.91 6.85
CA GLU A 53 8.75 -5.00 5.45
C GLU A 53 7.95 -6.07 4.69
N ARG A 54 7.91 -7.31 5.20
CA ARG A 54 7.12 -8.39 4.57
C ARG A 54 5.64 -8.07 4.48
N ARG A 55 5.04 -7.50 5.53
CA ARG A 55 3.62 -7.12 5.49
C ARG A 55 3.37 -6.02 4.45
N VAL A 56 4.28 -5.08 4.28
CA VAL A 56 4.22 -4.07 3.23
C VAL A 56 4.38 -4.72 1.86
N LEU A 57 5.35 -5.61 1.65
CA LEU A 57 5.56 -6.32 0.38
C LEU A 57 4.35 -7.15 -0.06
N PHE A 58 3.70 -7.83 0.89
CA PHE A 58 2.64 -8.80 0.61
C PHE A 58 1.23 -8.31 0.94
N ALA A 59 1.04 -7.02 1.26
CA ALA A 59 -0.29 -6.48 1.46
C ALA A 59 -1.12 -6.65 0.17
N PRO A 60 -2.28 -7.34 0.23
CA PRO A 60 -3.03 -7.75 -0.96
C PRO A 60 -3.79 -6.59 -1.60
N ASP A 61 -4.06 -5.54 -0.84
CA ASP A 61 -4.87 -4.42 -1.27
C ASP A 61 -4.46 -3.12 -0.56
N LEU A 62 -5.12 -2.05 -0.99
CA LEU A 62 -4.93 -0.71 -0.46
C LEU A 62 -5.34 -0.57 1.01
N HIS A 63 -6.33 -1.35 1.48
CA HIS A 63 -6.74 -1.31 2.88
C HIS A 63 -5.66 -1.88 3.80
N GLY A 64 -5.01 -2.97 3.38
CA GLY A 64 -3.85 -3.54 4.07
C GLY A 64 -2.73 -2.52 4.24
N LEU A 65 -2.36 -1.82 3.16
CA LEU A 65 -1.36 -0.75 3.21
C LEU A 65 -1.82 0.42 4.10
N TRP A 66 -3.10 0.80 4.06
CA TRP A 66 -3.64 1.89 4.88
C TRP A 66 -3.46 1.64 6.38
N TYR A 67 -3.71 0.41 6.85
CA TYR A 67 -3.54 0.04 8.25
C TYR A 67 -2.08 -0.12 8.66
N LEU A 68 -1.21 -0.53 7.72
CA LEU A 68 0.23 -0.63 7.97
C LEU A 68 0.91 0.71 8.25
N ARG A 69 0.29 1.84 7.90
CA ARG A 69 0.84 3.18 8.22
C ARG A 69 1.10 3.36 9.72
N ALA A 70 0.28 2.78 10.60
CA ALA A 70 0.49 2.86 12.05
C ALA A 70 1.75 2.09 12.49
N ASP A 71 1.94 0.88 11.95
CA ASP A 71 3.12 0.06 12.23
C ASP A 71 4.40 0.75 11.71
N ILE A 72 4.35 1.34 10.50
CA ILE A 72 5.46 2.11 9.92
C ILE A 72 5.75 3.37 10.75
N MET A 73 4.73 4.08 11.24
CA MET A 73 4.91 5.25 12.12
C MET A 73 5.72 4.87 13.35
N VAL A 74 5.39 3.75 14.00
CA VAL A 74 6.10 3.26 15.18
C VAL A 74 7.55 2.92 14.82
N ALA A 75 7.78 2.15 13.74
CA ALA A 75 9.12 1.77 13.31
C ALA A 75 10.01 2.98 13.01
N ILE A 76 9.51 3.95 12.23
CA ILE A 76 10.28 5.16 11.91
C ILE A 76 10.48 6.02 13.16
N SER A 77 9.49 6.11 14.05
CA SER A 77 9.63 6.88 15.29
C SER A 77 10.72 6.31 16.19
N SER A 78 10.82 4.98 16.28
CA SER A 78 11.86 4.31 17.05
C SER A 78 13.27 4.50 16.48
N LEU A 79 13.42 4.58 15.15
CA LEU A 79 14.72 4.68 14.50
C LEU A 79 15.18 6.13 14.26
N GLN A 80 14.27 7.01 13.85
CA GLN A 80 14.57 8.34 13.31
C GLN A 80 13.89 9.47 14.10
N GLY A 81 13.11 9.12 15.13
CA GLY A 81 12.35 10.07 15.95
C GLY A 81 10.98 10.43 15.37
N GLU A 82 10.10 10.87 16.25
CA GLU A 82 8.68 11.10 15.95
C GLU A 82 8.45 12.20 14.90
N GLY A 83 9.30 13.24 14.88
CA GLY A 83 9.17 14.34 13.91
C GLY A 83 9.33 13.87 12.46
N VAL A 84 10.35 13.05 12.20
CA VAL A 84 10.62 12.46 10.88
C VAL A 84 9.51 11.47 10.51
N ALA A 85 9.10 10.64 11.46
CA ALA A 85 8.01 9.69 11.27
C ALA A 85 6.70 10.39 10.87
N ASN A 86 6.32 11.44 11.61
CA ASN A 86 5.14 12.24 11.31
C ASN A 86 5.20 12.87 9.91
N GLN A 87 6.36 13.36 9.49
CA GLN A 87 6.52 13.92 8.14
C GLN A 87 6.33 12.86 7.05
N LYS A 88 7.01 11.71 7.17
CA LYS A 88 6.92 10.62 6.19
C LYS A 88 5.50 10.04 6.12
N ILE A 89 4.86 9.83 7.26
CA ILE A 89 3.49 9.30 7.30
C ILE A 89 2.47 10.26 6.71
N ARG A 90 2.63 11.58 6.86
CA ARG A 90 1.76 12.55 6.17
C ARG A 90 1.86 12.43 4.65
N LEU A 91 3.07 12.30 4.11
CA LEU A 91 3.30 12.11 2.68
C LEU A 91 2.64 10.81 2.18
N ILE A 92 2.91 9.70 2.85
CA ILE A 92 2.30 8.39 2.53
C ILE A 92 0.77 8.48 2.61
N THR A 93 0.22 9.12 3.64
CA THR A 93 -1.23 9.27 3.82
C THR A 93 -1.89 10.03 2.68
N GLY A 94 -1.24 11.09 2.18
CA GLY A 94 -1.74 11.86 1.02
C GLY A 94 -1.85 11.01 -0.25
N MET A 95 -1.03 9.97 -0.40
CA MET A 95 -1.10 9.08 -1.58
C MET A 95 -2.37 8.22 -1.60
N PHE A 96 -3.07 8.06 -0.47
CA PHE A 96 -4.35 7.33 -0.41
C PHE A 96 -5.57 8.20 -0.77
N GLU A 97 -5.39 9.51 -0.97
CA GLU A 97 -6.48 10.42 -1.28
C GLU A 97 -7.16 10.03 -2.60
N GLY A 98 -8.50 9.94 -2.58
CA GLY A 98 -9.29 9.51 -3.73
C GLY A 98 -9.20 8.01 -4.05
N LEU A 99 -8.43 7.23 -3.27
CA LEU A 99 -8.26 5.79 -3.47
C LEU A 99 -9.09 4.94 -2.49
N LEU A 100 -9.37 5.48 -1.31
CA LEU A 100 -10.18 4.83 -0.27
C LEU A 100 -11.58 5.46 -0.12
N PRO A 101 -12.56 4.71 0.38
CA PRO A 101 -13.85 5.28 0.77
C PRO A 101 -13.66 6.46 1.74
N ARG A 102 -14.43 7.54 1.53
CA ARG A 102 -14.32 8.78 2.31
C ARG A 102 -14.44 8.58 3.84
N GLY A 103 -15.13 7.54 4.29
CA GLY A 103 -15.26 7.21 5.71
C GLY A 103 -13.98 6.67 6.37
N MET A 104 -12.97 6.25 5.60
CA MET A 104 -11.68 5.79 6.13
C MET A 104 -10.64 6.90 6.20
N ILE A 105 -10.68 7.83 5.25
CA ILE A 105 -9.82 9.02 5.24
C ILE A 105 -10.47 10.05 6.18
N SER A 106 -10.50 9.76 7.48
CA SER A 106 -10.92 10.75 8.48
C SER A 106 -10.04 11.99 8.31
N ARG A 107 -10.70 13.13 8.06
CA ARG A 107 -10.04 14.42 7.88
C ARG A 107 -9.19 14.74 9.13
N PRO A 108 -7.88 15.01 9.00
CA PRO A 108 -7.12 15.59 10.09
C PRO A 108 -7.63 17.02 10.29
N GLY A 109 -8.62 17.19 11.16
CA GLY A 109 -9.23 18.51 11.39
C GLY A 109 -10.68 18.43 11.87
N SER A 110 -10.88 17.90 13.07
CA SER A 110 -11.97 18.34 13.95
C SER A 110 -11.64 18.04 15.40
N LEU A 111 -10.51 18.57 15.88
CA LEU A 111 -10.40 18.95 17.28
C LEU A 111 -10.40 20.48 17.32
N SER A 112 -11.61 21.02 17.16
CA SER A 112 -11.88 22.42 17.45
C SER A 112 -12.25 22.51 18.92
N ARG A 113 -11.39 23.20 19.68
CA ARG A 113 -11.51 23.64 21.08
C ARG A 113 -11.24 22.61 22.18
#